data_AF-A0A371QTP0-F1
#
_entry.id   AF-A0A371QTP0-F1
#
_cell.length_a   1.000
_cell.length_b   1.000
_cell.length_c   1.000
_cell.angle_alpha   90.00
_cell.angle_beta   90.00
_cell.angle_gamma   90.00
#
_symmetry.space_group_name_H-M   'P 1'
#
loop_
_entity.id
_entity.type
_entity.pdbx_description
1 polymer ?
#
loop_
_entity_poly.entity_id
_entity_poly.type
_entity_poly.pdbx_seq_one_letter_code
_entity_poly.pdbx_strand_id
1 'polypeptide(L)'
;MTSNSSKSKNNNRIKHLATAVQQNPDDTFSKFALALELLKENRVEKAQLLFEAVLKQDPEYLGVYYHLGKLYQSRGLYDEALQLFRDGTELAAKKNDLRTKSELHEAILQLQFEMDD
;
A
#
# COMPACT_ATOMS: atom_id res chain seq x y z
N MET A 1 2.89 -20.45 -22.08
CA MET A 1 1.69 -20.92 -21.34
C MET A 1 2.03 -21.11 -19.86
N THR A 2 1.94 -20.09 -19.01
CA THR A 2 2.16 -20.22 -17.54
C THR A 2 1.12 -19.50 -16.68
N SER A 3 0.11 -18.86 -17.26
CA SER A 3 -0.78 -17.93 -16.54
C SER A 3 -1.87 -18.54 -15.66
N ASN A 4 -2.00 -19.87 -15.56
CA ASN A 4 -3.10 -20.49 -14.81
C ASN A 4 -2.75 -20.90 -13.36
N SER A 5 -1.46 -21.14 -13.07
CA SER A 5 -1.02 -21.60 -11.73
C SER A 5 -0.90 -20.45 -10.74
N SER A 6 -0.36 -19.30 -11.16
CA SER A 6 -0.20 -18.11 -10.31
C SER A 6 -1.56 -17.50 -9.94
N LYS A 7 -2.48 -17.38 -10.90
CA LYS A 7 -3.84 -16.84 -10.68
C LYS A 7 -4.66 -17.70 -9.70
N SER A 8 -4.50 -19.03 -9.77
CA SER A 8 -5.15 -19.96 -8.84
C SER A 8 -4.61 -19.85 -7.40
N LYS A 9 -3.28 -19.74 -7.25
CA LYS A 9 -2.63 -19.54 -5.94
C LYS A 9 -3.02 -18.20 -5.31
N ASN A 10 -3.06 -17.12 -6.11
CA ASN A 10 -3.47 -15.78 -5.66
C ASN A 10 -4.93 -15.77 -5.18
N ASN A 11 -5.84 -16.46 -5.89
CA ASN A 11 -7.24 -16.57 -5.48
C ASN A 11 -7.40 -17.28 -4.12
N ASN A 12 -6.62 -18.34 -3.86
CA ASN A 12 -6.65 -19.02 -2.56
C ASN A 12 -6.09 -18.13 -1.44
N ARG A 13 -5.00 -17.39 -1.72
CA ARG A 13 -4.40 -16.45 -0.77
C ARG A 13 -5.36 -15.32 -0.40
N ILE A 14 -6.01 -14.71 -1.38
CA ILE A 14 -7.03 -13.65 -1.16
C ILE A 14 -8.17 -14.17 -0.30
N LYS A 15 -8.68 -15.38 -0.58
CA LYS A 15 -9.77 -15.98 0.21
C LYS A 15 -9.36 -16.16 1.68
N HIS A 16 -8.17 -16.71 1.92
CA HIS A 16 -7.67 -16.92 3.28
C HIS A 16 -7.48 -15.61 4.03
N LEU A 17 -6.87 -14.61 3.40
CA LEU A 17 -6.68 -13.28 3.99
C LEU A 17 -8.02 -12.57 4.24
N ALA A 18 -8.99 -12.69 3.34
CA ALA A 18 -10.33 -12.15 3.54
C ALA A 18 -11.03 -12.78 4.75
N THR A 19 -10.90 -14.09 4.93
CA THR A 19 -11.40 -14.76 6.15
C THR A 19 -10.68 -14.28 7.41
N ALA A 20 -9.35 -14.08 7.36
CA ALA A 20 -8.60 -13.55 8.50
C ALA A 20 -9.07 -12.14 8.90
N VAL A 21 -9.27 -11.25 7.91
CA VAL A 21 -9.82 -9.90 8.14
C VAL A 21 -11.26 -9.95 8.68
N GLN A 22 -12.08 -10.91 8.26
CA GLN A 22 -13.42 -11.08 8.81
C GLN A 22 -13.42 -11.57 10.27
N GLN A 23 -12.50 -12.47 10.61
CA GLN A 23 -12.37 -13.02 11.96
C GLN A 23 -11.74 -12.03 12.93
N ASN A 24 -10.79 -11.23 12.45
CA ASN A 24 -10.17 -10.16 13.22
C ASN A 24 -10.12 -8.86 12.39
N PRO A 25 -11.20 -8.06 12.45
CA PRO A 25 -11.25 -6.79 11.76
C PRO A 25 -10.24 -5.76 12.24
N ASP A 26 -9.57 -5.97 13.37
CA ASP A 26 -8.53 -5.06 13.87
C ASP A 26 -7.12 -5.53 13.51
N ASP A 27 -6.96 -6.62 12.76
CA ASP A 27 -5.65 -7.05 12.28
C ASP A 27 -5.22 -6.23 11.04
N THR A 28 -4.51 -5.14 11.31
CA THR A 28 -3.91 -4.28 10.28
C THR A 28 -2.99 -5.06 9.33
N PHE A 29 -2.24 -6.04 9.85
CA PHE A 29 -1.31 -6.82 9.03
C PHE A 29 -2.06 -7.64 7.97
N SER A 30 -3.13 -8.33 8.37
CA SER A 30 -3.97 -9.07 7.42
C SER A 30 -4.67 -8.17 6.40
N LYS A 31 -5.14 -6.98 6.81
CA LYS A 31 -5.71 -6.00 5.87
C LYS A 31 -4.70 -5.53 4.84
N PHE A 32 -3.50 -5.17 5.28
CA PHE A 32 -2.40 -4.74 4.42
C PHE A 32 -1.99 -5.86 3.44
N ALA A 33 -1.83 -7.09 3.93
CA ALA A 33 -1.53 -8.23 3.09
C ALA A 33 -2.64 -8.51 2.05
N LEU A 34 -3.91 -8.39 2.44
CA LEU A 34 -5.04 -8.54 1.54
C LEU A 34 -5.04 -7.46 0.45
N ALA A 35 -4.76 -6.21 0.82
CA ALA A 35 -4.66 -5.10 -0.11
C ALA A 35 -3.58 -5.32 -1.17
N LEU A 36 -2.40 -5.81 -0.78
CA LEU A 36 -1.32 -6.15 -1.71
C LEU A 36 -1.73 -7.25 -2.70
N GLU A 37 -2.40 -8.31 -2.25
CA GLU A 37 -2.87 -9.37 -3.14
C GLU A 37 -3.99 -8.90 -4.07
N LEU A 38 -4.87 -8.00 -3.60
CA LEU A 38 -5.89 -7.39 -4.43
C LEU A 38 -5.29 -6.48 -5.51
N LEU A 39 -4.23 -5.73 -5.21
CA LEU A 39 -3.49 -4.97 -6.22
C LEU A 39 -2.91 -5.86 -7.32
N LYS A 40 -2.31 -7.01 -6.95
CA LYS A 40 -1.77 -7.97 -7.94
C LYS A 40 -2.84 -8.51 -8.89
N GLU A 41 -4.09 -8.59 -8.44
CA GLU A 41 -5.25 -9.01 -9.24
C GLU A 41 -6.01 -7.82 -9.85
N ASN A 42 -5.38 -6.64 -9.92
CA ASN A 42 -5.94 -5.41 -10.49
C ASN A 42 -7.27 -4.97 -9.85
N ARG A 43 -7.52 -5.35 -8.59
CA ARG A 43 -8.69 -4.95 -7.80
C ARG A 43 -8.36 -3.70 -6.98
N VAL A 44 -8.08 -2.63 -7.70
CA VAL A 44 -7.49 -1.38 -7.18
C VAL A 44 -8.38 -0.72 -6.13
N GLU A 45 -9.69 -0.63 -6.37
CA GLU A 45 -10.62 0.06 -5.45
C GLU A 45 -10.70 -0.65 -4.10
N LYS A 46 -10.73 -1.99 -4.11
CA LYS A 46 -10.76 -2.78 -2.86
C LYS A 46 -9.44 -2.70 -2.11
N ALA A 47 -8.32 -2.69 -2.82
CA ALA A 47 -7.01 -2.54 -2.21
C ALA A 47 -6.86 -1.16 -1.54
N GLN A 48 -7.30 -0.10 -2.22
CA GLN A 48 -7.30 1.25 -1.67
C GLN A 48 -8.09 1.33 -0.36
N LEU A 49 -9.33 0.85 -0.33
CA LEU A 49 -10.15 0.88 0.89
C LEU A 49 -9.48 0.17 2.08
N LEU A 50 -8.76 -0.93 1.81
CA LEU A 50 -8.02 -1.65 2.84
C LEU A 50 -6.76 -0.90 3.30
N PHE A 51 -6.01 -0.28 2.39
CA PHE A 51 -4.87 0.55 2.77
C PHE A 51 -5.30 1.80 3.55
N GLU A 52 -6.38 2.46 3.15
CA GLU A 52 -6.95 3.58 3.91
C GLU A 52 -7.40 3.14 5.30
N ALA A 53 -8.02 1.95 5.40
CA ALA A 53 -8.38 1.36 6.69
C ALA A 53 -7.16 1.02 7.55
N VAL A 54 -6.06 0.53 6.95
CA VAL A 54 -4.79 0.29 7.63
C VAL A 54 -4.24 1.59 8.19
N LEU A 55 -4.11 2.62 7.37
CA LEU A 55 -3.57 3.92 7.78
C LEU A 55 -4.42 4.58 8.88
N LYS A 56 -5.75 4.47 8.78
CA LYS A 56 -6.68 5.02 9.78
C LYS A 56 -6.55 4.30 11.13
N GLN A 57 -6.38 2.99 11.11
CA GLN A 57 -6.37 2.18 12.33
C GLN A 57 -5.00 2.15 12.99
N ASP A 58 -3.95 2.07 12.20
CA ASP A 58 -2.56 2.07 12.64
C ASP A 58 -1.75 3.07 11.80
N PRO A 59 -1.76 4.36 12.21
CA PRO A 59 -0.95 5.38 11.58
C PRO A 59 0.56 5.12 11.69
N GLU A 60 1.00 4.17 12.52
CA GLU A 60 2.40 3.81 12.66
C GLU A 60 2.84 2.67 11.73
N TYR A 61 1.91 2.12 10.93
CA TYR A 61 2.17 1.04 9.98
C TYR A 61 2.92 1.55 8.74
N LEU A 62 4.24 1.65 8.86
CA LEU A 62 5.08 2.34 7.87
C LEU A 62 4.93 1.86 6.42
N GLY A 63 4.68 0.55 6.23
CA GLY A 63 4.50 -0.04 4.90
C GLY A 63 3.31 0.55 4.12
N VAL A 64 2.29 1.08 4.79
CA VAL A 64 1.09 1.58 4.10
C VAL A 64 1.37 2.85 3.28
N TYR A 65 2.27 3.71 3.76
CA TYR A 65 2.54 5.02 3.15
C TYR A 65 3.08 4.88 1.73
N TYR A 66 4.03 3.95 1.52
CA TYR A 66 4.57 3.70 0.18
C TYR A 66 3.51 3.11 -0.75
N HIS A 67 2.79 2.08 -0.30
CA HIS A 67 1.84 1.38 -1.17
C HIS A 67 0.59 2.20 -1.50
N LEU A 68 0.03 2.91 -0.53
CA LEU A 68 -1.11 3.79 -0.78
C LEU A 68 -0.69 5.01 -1.60
N GLY A 69 0.48 5.59 -1.34
CA GLY A 69 1.02 6.69 -2.14
C GLY A 69 1.24 6.29 -3.61
N LYS A 70 1.85 5.12 -3.87
CA LYS A 70 2.01 4.60 -5.25
C LYS A 70 0.66 4.31 -5.92
N LEU A 71 -0.33 3.85 -5.16
CA LEU A 71 -1.69 3.64 -5.67
C LEU A 71 -2.32 4.98 -6.07
N TYR A 72 -2.26 6.00 -5.22
CA TYR A 72 -2.76 7.34 -5.53
C TYR A 72 -2.03 7.96 -6.74
N GLN A 73 -0.70 7.84 -6.81
CA GLN A 73 0.07 8.23 -7.99
C GLN A 73 -0.45 7.54 -9.27
N SER A 74 -0.64 6.22 -9.26
CA SER A 74 -1.16 5.51 -10.44
C SER A 74 -2.57 5.91 -10.86
N ARG A 75 -3.30 6.61 -9.97
CA ARG A 75 -4.65 7.12 -10.22
C ARG A 75 -4.66 8.62 -10.58
N GLY A 76 -3.49 9.26 -10.71
CA GLY A 76 -3.38 10.70 -10.96
C GLY A 76 -3.67 11.57 -9.74
N LEU A 77 -3.79 10.97 -8.55
CA LEU A 77 -4.03 11.66 -7.28
C LEU A 77 -2.69 12.08 -6.68
N TYR A 78 -2.01 13.00 -7.37
CA TYR A 78 -0.61 13.33 -7.08
C TYR A 78 -0.44 14.07 -5.75
N ASP A 79 -1.36 14.97 -5.40
CA ASP A 79 -1.28 15.71 -4.14
C ASP A 79 -1.42 14.76 -2.93
N GLU A 80 -2.36 13.82 -2.99
CA GLU A 80 -2.56 12.81 -1.94
C GLU A 80 -1.39 11.83 -1.86
N ALA A 81 -0.83 11.43 -3.00
CA ALA A 81 0.37 10.59 -3.05
C ALA A 81 1.58 11.29 -2.40
N LEU A 82 1.80 12.55 -2.76
CA LEU A 82 2.91 13.36 -2.24
C LEU A 82 2.78 13.55 -0.72
N GLN A 83 1.57 13.84 -0.23
CA GLN A 83 1.32 13.96 1.21
C GLN A 83 1.62 12.65 1.95
N LEU A 84 1.15 11.51 1.43
CA LEU A 84 1.44 10.21 2.03
C LEU A 84 2.94 9.89 2.08
N PHE A 85 3.67 10.15 0.99
CA PHE A 85 5.10 9.90 1.01
C PHE A 85 5.83 10.79 2.01
N ARG A 86 5.41 12.05 2.18
CA ARG A 86 5.95 12.96 3.19
C ARG A 86 5.67 12.46 4.61
N ASP A 87 4.42 12.12 4.92
CA ASP A 87 4.03 11.61 6.25
C ASP A 87 4.80 10.34 6.59
N GLY A 88 4.93 9.42 5.64
CA GLY A 88 5.72 8.21 5.80
C GLY A 88 7.21 8.49 6.00
N THR A 89 7.78 9.49 5.31
CA THR A 89 9.20 9.88 5.46
C THR A 89 9.47 10.40 6.87
N GLU A 90 8.55 11.19 7.42
CA GLU A 90 8.63 11.67 8.80
C GLU A 90 8.53 10.53 9.81
N LEU A 91 7.58 9.61 9.62
CA LEU A 91 7.44 8.44 10.48
C LEU A 91 8.67 7.53 10.42
N ALA A 92 9.20 7.26 9.22
CA ALA A 92 10.42 6.47 9.05
C ALA A 92 11.60 7.12 9.79
N ALA A 93 11.74 8.45 9.70
CA ALA A 93 12.75 9.18 10.44
C ALA A 93 12.58 9.03 11.96
N LYS A 94 11.36 9.16 12.48
CA LYS A 94 11.05 8.95 13.91
C LYS A 94 11.40 7.54 14.38
N LYS A 95 11.21 6.54 13.52
CA LYS A 95 11.52 5.12 13.79
C LYS A 95 12.99 4.75 13.53
N ASN A 96 13.83 5.69 13.06
CA ASN A 96 15.19 5.44 12.58
C ASN A 96 15.28 4.39 11.44
N ASP A 97 14.20 4.23 10.66
CA ASP A 97 14.18 3.38 9.47
C ASP A 97 14.72 4.16 8.26
N LEU A 98 16.05 4.20 8.14
CA LEU A 98 16.72 4.94 7.08
C LEU A 98 16.43 4.36 5.69
N ARG A 99 16.16 3.06 5.59
CA ARG A 99 15.88 2.41 4.32
C ARG A 99 14.54 2.87 3.78
N THR A 100 13.47 2.73 4.57
CA THR A 100 12.14 3.14 4.13
C THR A 100 12.06 4.66 3.96
N LYS A 101 12.78 5.43 4.77
CA LYS A 101 12.92 6.87 4.55
C LYS A 101 13.47 7.19 3.17
N SER A 102 14.55 6.52 2.74
CA SER A 102 15.11 6.71 1.40
C SER A 102 14.13 6.26 0.31
N GLU A 103 13.49 5.10 0.46
CA GLU A 103 12.49 4.59 -0.52
C GLU A 103 11.33 5.58 -0.72
N LEU A 104 10.84 6.20 0.36
CA LEU A 104 9.78 7.21 0.30
C LEU A 104 10.27 8.54 -0.27
N HIS A 105 11.50 8.95 0.06
CA HIS A 105 12.08 10.17 -0.49
C HIS A 105 12.29 10.07 -2.01
N GLU A 106 12.78 8.92 -2.50
CA GLU A 106 12.90 8.68 -3.94
C GLU A 106 11.53 8.70 -4.65
N ALA A 107 10.48 8.16 -4.00
CA ALA A 107 9.13 8.24 -4.54
C ALA A 107 8.61 9.69 -4.66
N ILE A 108 8.99 10.57 -3.71
CA ILE A 108 8.69 12.01 -3.79
C ILE A 108 9.38 12.64 -5.00
N LEU A 109 10.68 12.42 -5.17
CA LEU A 109 11.46 13.01 -6.27
C LEU A 109 10.92 12.55 -7.62
N GLN A 110 10.62 11.25 -7.76
CA GLN A 110 10.04 10.71 -8.98
C GLN A 110 8.68 11.33 -9.30
N LEU A 111 7.81 11.47 -8.28
CA LEU A 111 6.48 12.04 -8.47
C LEU A 111 6.56 13.52 -8.86
N GLN A 112 7.46 14.30 -8.24
CA GLN A 112 7.65 15.70 -8.59
C GLN A 112 8.11 15.87 -10.04
N PHE A 113 9.04 15.03 -10.49
CA PHE A 113 9.47 15.01 -11.89
C PHE A 113 8.29 14.71 -12.83
N GLU A 114 7.44 13.72 -12.50
CA GLU A 114 6.25 13.38 -13.29
C GLU A 114 5.18 14.50 -13.31
N MET A 115 5.13 15.35 -12.29
CA MET A 115 4.19 16.49 -12.24
C MET A 115 4.65 17.70 -13.07
N ASP A 116 5.95 17.79 -13.35
CA ASP A 116 6.57 18.91 -14.06
C ASP A 116 6.64 18.69 -15.59
N ASP A 117 6.37 17.47 -16.08
CA ASP A 117 6.32 17.07 -17.50
C ASP A 117 4.93 17.23 -18.15
#